data_AF-A0A840Q2M5-F1
#
_entry.id   AF-A0A840Q2M5-F1
#
_cell.length_a   1.000
_cell.length_b   1.000
_cell.length_c   1.000
_cell.angle_alpha   90.00
_cell.angle_beta   90.00
_cell.angle_gamma   90.00
#
_symmetry.space_group_name_H-M   'P 1'
#
loop_
_entity.id
_entity.type
_entity.pdbx_description
1 polymer ?
#
loop_
_entity_poly.entity_id
_entity_poly.type
_entity_poly.pdbx_seq_one_letter_code
_entity_poly.pdbx_strand_id
1 'polypeptide(L)'
;MADQNERPTPPDADASLPAKPGTAEVVDAEVVDSVGADVVAADSASSARRQQPAADEEFRQYQQFLEFQKFREWQQTQGGDVAVPPTGAPPAAKPKTPWWKRALRLLRYKIVRRLIYLLLALLLIPYAIDYYFSGGSGSGDGGTGTGGGVPVDSVPVKSTNPQQAVRGVYNWLRGPDPERACDLFDPAGESGFAAAYQAPDCPTAARQVHDRISDPGAYANPKFDHNAVTIVGPEAQVLGCRMQVGGGPLLGSFKLTQQPDGGWTISAYALQAASCG
;
A
#
# COMPACT_ATOMS: atom_id res chain seq x y z
N MET A 1 -65.95 -50.61 -2.17
CA MET A 1 -65.80 -50.57 -3.64
C MET A 1 -64.73 -49.50 -3.89
N ALA A 2 -63.43 -49.83 -3.83
CA ALA A 2 -62.57 -50.42 -4.90
C ALA A 2 -62.57 -49.50 -6.14
N ASP A 3 -61.47 -48.95 -6.68
CA ASP A 3 -60.10 -49.44 -7.01
C ASP A 3 -59.16 -48.21 -7.10
N GLN A 4 -57.95 -48.15 -6.51
CA GLN A 4 -56.64 -48.61 -7.02
C GLN A 4 -56.36 -48.36 -8.51
N ASN A 5 -55.36 -47.53 -8.82
CA ASN A 5 -54.52 -47.81 -9.98
C ASN A 5 -53.09 -47.25 -9.85
N GLU A 6 -52.16 -48.09 -10.26
CA GLU A 6 -50.76 -48.17 -9.86
C GLU A 6 -49.89 -48.15 -11.13
N ARG A 7 -48.77 -47.38 -11.13
CA ARG A 7 -47.51 -47.57 -11.91
C ARG A 7 -47.60 -47.55 -13.46
N PRO A 8 -46.49 -47.39 -14.25
CA PRO A 8 -45.13 -47.95 -14.02
C PRO A 8 -43.89 -47.11 -14.41
N THR A 9 -42.75 -47.42 -13.77
CA THR A 9 -41.36 -47.34 -14.31
C THR A 9 -41.12 -48.59 -15.17
N PRO A 10 -40.32 -48.59 -16.27
CA PRO A 10 -38.83 -48.80 -16.23
C PRO A 10 -38.13 -48.33 -17.56
N PRO A 11 -36.95 -48.84 -18.04
CA PRO A 11 -35.84 -49.61 -17.45
C PRO A 11 -34.42 -49.04 -17.71
N ASP A 12 -33.44 -49.59 -16.99
CA ASP A 12 -32.00 -49.61 -17.28
C ASP A 12 -31.66 -50.38 -18.57
N ALA A 13 -30.54 -50.04 -19.24
CA ALA A 13 -29.83 -50.96 -20.14
C ALA A 13 -28.37 -50.54 -20.38
N ASP A 14 -27.47 -51.41 -19.89
CA ASP A 14 -26.05 -51.55 -20.23
C ASP A 14 -25.74 -51.64 -21.72
N ALA A 15 -24.50 -51.28 -22.12
CA ALA A 15 -23.67 -52.08 -23.05
C ALA A 15 -22.24 -51.51 -23.23
N SER A 16 -21.30 -52.09 -22.48
CA SER A 16 -20.08 -52.78 -22.94
C SER A 16 -19.22 -52.26 -24.11
N LEU A 17 -17.97 -51.93 -23.75
CA LEU A 17 -16.63 -52.28 -24.31
C LEU A 17 -16.52 -53.03 -25.67
N PRO A 18 -15.38 -52.85 -26.38
CA PRO A 18 -14.35 -53.92 -26.33
C PRO A 18 -12.87 -53.45 -26.26
N ALA A 19 -12.04 -54.41 -25.82
CA ALA A 19 -10.58 -54.42 -25.59
C ALA A 19 -9.72 -54.37 -26.89
N LYS A 20 -8.40 -54.10 -26.86
CA LYS A 20 -7.21 -54.98 -26.57
C LYS A 20 -5.93 -54.28 -27.17
N PRO A 21 -4.70 -54.84 -27.20
CA PRO A 21 -3.85 -55.62 -26.25
C PRO A 21 -2.41 -55.02 -26.07
N GLY A 22 -1.65 -55.29 -25.00
CA GLY A 22 -0.60 -56.34 -24.88
C GLY A 22 0.64 -55.79 -24.12
N THR A 23 0.96 -56.22 -22.89
CA THR A 23 1.91 -57.28 -22.44
C THR A 23 3.42 -56.99 -22.55
N ALA A 24 4.08 -56.87 -21.38
CA ALA A 24 5.41 -57.41 -21.01
C ALA A 24 5.56 -57.16 -19.48
N GLU A 25 5.48 -58.13 -18.57
CA GLU A 25 6.31 -59.33 -18.33
C GLU A 25 7.64 -59.02 -17.58
N VAL A 26 7.63 -59.32 -16.26
CA VAL A 26 8.71 -59.94 -15.44
C VAL A 26 9.89 -59.00 -15.07
N VAL A 27 10.50 -58.97 -13.86
CA VAL A 27 10.90 -60.01 -12.89
C VAL A 27 11.02 -59.37 -11.48
N ASP A 28 10.68 -60.15 -10.45
CA ASP A 28 11.21 -60.04 -9.07
C ASP A 28 12.71 -60.40 -9.06
N ALA A 29 13.56 -59.61 -8.39
CA ALA A 29 14.94 -60.00 -8.09
C ALA A 29 15.47 -59.36 -6.81
N GLU A 30 15.43 -60.16 -5.75
CA GLU A 30 16.51 -60.48 -4.82
C GLU A 30 17.34 -59.37 -4.15
N VAL A 31 17.18 -59.32 -2.82
CA VAL A 31 18.15 -58.81 -1.85
C VAL A 31 19.45 -59.60 -1.95
N VAL A 32 20.55 -58.94 -2.29
CA VAL A 32 21.91 -59.46 -2.04
C VAL A 32 22.79 -58.36 -1.46
N ASP A 33 23.26 -58.62 -0.25
CA ASP A 33 24.30 -57.89 0.47
C ASP A 33 25.67 -58.25 -0.15
N SER A 34 26.49 -57.26 -0.52
CA SER A 34 27.93 -57.42 -0.79
C SER A 34 28.64 -56.06 -0.93
N VAL A 35 29.17 -55.59 0.20
CA VAL A 35 30.57 -55.14 0.43
C VAL A 35 31.43 -54.79 -0.81
N GLY A 36 31.94 -53.55 -0.83
CA GLY A 36 33.29 -53.24 -1.34
C GLY A 36 33.37 -52.39 -2.62
N ALA A 37 33.30 -51.06 -2.48
CA ALA A 37 33.80 -50.12 -3.51
C ALA A 37 34.14 -48.72 -2.94
N ASP A 38 34.73 -48.64 -1.74
CA ASP A 38 35.81 -47.67 -1.51
C ASP A 38 36.97 -48.18 -2.39
N VAL A 39 37.53 -47.47 -3.39
CA VAL A 39 38.67 -46.55 -3.22
C VAL A 39 38.83 -45.55 -4.41
N VAL A 40 37.90 -45.41 -5.38
CA VAL A 40 38.17 -44.59 -6.60
C VAL A 40 37.46 -43.23 -6.71
N ALA A 41 36.60 -42.84 -5.76
CA ALA A 41 35.96 -41.50 -5.77
C ALA A 41 36.74 -40.42 -4.99
N ALA A 42 37.80 -40.78 -4.26
CA ALA A 42 38.50 -39.85 -3.37
C ALA A 42 39.56 -38.98 -4.07
N ASP A 43 40.05 -39.37 -5.25
CA ASP A 43 41.17 -38.65 -5.89
C ASP A 43 40.71 -37.45 -6.73
N SER A 44 39.54 -37.54 -7.37
CA SER A 44 38.99 -36.44 -8.19
C SER A 44 38.41 -35.29 -7.35
N ALA A 45 37.82 -35.59 -6.19
CA ALA A 45 37.28 -34.57 -5.28
C ALA A 45 38.37 -33.80 -4.51
N SER A 46 39.51 -34.45 -4.26
CA SER A 46 40.66 -33.85 -3.56
C SER A 46 41.42 -32.86 -4.45
N SER A 47 41.43 -33.09 -5.77
CA SER A 47 42.08 -32.20 -6.74
C SER A 47 41.26 -30.91 -6.98
N ALA A 48 39.92 -31.02 -7.08
CA ALA A 48 39.03 -29.85 -7.25
C ALA A 48 39.00 -28.93 -6.02
N ARG A 49 39.10 -29.49 -4.80
CA ARG A 49 39.08 -28.71 -3.56
C ARG A 49 40.40 -27.99 -3.26
N ARG A 50 41.53 -28.44 -3.82
CA ARG A 50 42.83 -27.73 -3.72
C ARG A 50 42.95 -26.52 -4.64
N GLN A 51 42.17 -26.46 -5.72
CA GLN A 51 42.25 -25.38 -6.73
C GLN A 51 41.31 -24.20 -6.45
N GLN A 52 40.30 -24.39 -5.60
CA GLN A 52 39.35 -23.34 -5.21
C GLN A 52 39.96 -22.10 -4.51
N PRO A 53 40.85 -22.23 -3.50
CA PRO A 53 41.35 -21.04 -2.81
C PRO A 53 42.20 -20.12 -3.71
N ALA A 54 42.91 -20.66 -4.69
CA ALA A 54 43.69 -19.87 -5.64
C ALA A 54 42.81 -19.11 -6.64
N ALA A 55 41.73 -19.75 -7.13
CA ALA A 55 40.76 -19.12 -8.04
C ALA A 55 39.97 -17.99 -7.35
N ASP A 56 39.66 -18.15 -6.06
CA ASP A 56 38.97 -17.14 -5.27
C ASP A 56 39.83 -15.89 -5.01
N GLU A 57 41.16 -16.06 -4.90
CA GLU A 57 42.12 -14.95 -4.78
C GLU A 57 42.27 -14.18 -6.10
N GLU A 58 42.39 -14.88 -7.24
CA GLU A 58 42.42 -14.25 -8.57
C GLU A 58 41.14 -13.46 -8.85
N PHE A 59 39.98 -13.99 -8.46
CA PHE A 59 38.70 -13.31 -8.67
C PHE A 59 38.60 -12.01 -7.85
N ARG A 60 39.11 -12.00 -6.61
CA ARG A 60 39.18 -10.77 -5.79
C ARG A 60 40.11 -9.73 -6.40
N GLN A 61 41.26 -10.14 -6.92
CA GLN A 61 42.21 -9.24 -7.59
C GLN A 61 41.59 -8.61 -8.86
N TYR A 62 40.84 -9.40 -9.63
CA TYR A 62 40.15 -8.90 -10.82
C TYR A 62 39.06 -7.88 -10.48
N GLN A 63 38.31 -8.07 -9.39
CA GLN A 63 37.33 -7.10 -8.92
C GLN A 63 37.97 -5.75 -8.55
N GLN A 64 39.11 -5.76 -7.87
CA GLN A 64 39.84 -4.54 -7.52
C GLN A 64 40.32 -3.78 -8.75
N PHE A 65 40.75 -4.48 -9.81
CA PHE A 65 41.16 -3.85 -11.06
C PHE A 65 39.99 -3.18 -11.80
N LEU A 66 38.81 -3.80 -11.79
CA LEU A 66 37.59 -3.22 -12.37
C LEU A 66 37.16 -1.94 -11.64
N GLU A 67 37.29 -1.90 -10.32
CA GLU A 67 37.01 -0.69 -9.53
C GLU A 67 37.97 0.45 -9.87
N PHE A 68 39.25 0.14 -10.10
CA PHE A 68 40.24 1.14 -10.50
C PHE A 68 39.94 1.74 -11.88
N GLN A 69 39.50 0.92 -12.85
CA GLN A 69 39.09 1.43 -14.17
C GLN A 69 37.88 2.37 -14.06
N LYS A 70 36.85 1.99 -13.30
CA LYS A 70 35.69 2.85 -13.05
C LYS A 70 36.07 4.18 -12.40
N PHE A 71 37.03 4.16 -11.48
CA PHE A 71 37.53 5.38 -10.85
C PHE A 71 38.28 6.31 -11.83
N ARG A 72 39.08 5.75 -12.75
CA ARG A 72 39.74 6.54 -13.80
C ARG A 72 38.74 7.17 -14.77
N GLU A 73 37.70 6.44 -15.17
CA GLU A 73 36.61 6.99 -16.00
C GLU A 73 35.84 8.10 -15.26
N TRP A 74 35.58 7.93 -13.97
CA TRP A 74 34.97 8.95 -13.14
C TRP A 74 35.84 10.21 -13.03
N GLN A 75 37.16 10.06 -12.87
CA GLN A 75 38.07 11.19 -12.88
C GLN A 75 38.16 11.89 -14.25
N GLN A 76 38.08 11.15 -15.36
CA GLN A 76 38.06 11.76 -16.69
C GLN A 76 36.78 12.55 -16.96
N THR A 77 35.64 12.10 -16.43
CA THR A 77 34.35 12.77 -16.59
C THR A 77 34.16 13.97 -15.65
N GLN A 78 34.79 13.96 -14.48
CA GLN A 78 34.73 15.05 -13.49
C GLN A 78 35.91 16.03 -13.57
N GLY A 79 37.06 15.61 -14.08
CA GLY A 79 38.35 16.30 -13.99
C GLY A 79 38.82 16.97 -15.28
N GLY A 80 37.93 17.67 -16.00
CA GLY A 80 38.38 18.71 -16.92
C GLY A 80 39.19 19.76 -16.14
N ASP A 81 40.43 20.00 -16.58
CA ASP A 81 41.44 20.91 -15.99
C ASP A 81 42.38 20.33 -14.91
N VAL A 82 43.18 19.30 -15.24
CA VAL A 82 44.58 19.23 -14.77
C VAL A 82 45.47 18.86 -15.95
N ALA A 83 46.30 19.81 -16.34
CA ALA A 83 47.30 19.70 -17.40
C ALA A 83 48.56 18.96 -16.94
N VAL A 84 49.02 17.97 -17.70
CA VAL A 84 50.45 17.63 -17.93
C VAL A 84 50.58 17.15 -19.39
N PRO A 85 51.58 17.60 -20.18
CA PRO A 85 51.56 17.55 -21.65
C PRO A 85 52.19 16.27 -22.24
N PRO A 86 51.97 16.00 -23.55
CA PRO A 86 53.11 16.10 -24.46
C PRO A 86 52.81 16.86 -25.77
N THR A 87 53.76 17.72 -26.11
CA THR A 87 54.30 18.05 -27.45
C THR A 87 53.34 18.23 -28.64
N GLY A 88 53.24 19.49 -29.13
CA GLY A 88 53.21 19.78 -30.57
C GLY A 88 52.05 20.65 -31.11
N ALA A 89 52.16 21.99 -30.98
CA ALA A 89 51.68 23.09 -31.88
C ALA A 89 50.21 23.10 -32.44
N PRO A 90 49.65 24.20 -33.03
CA PRO A 90 50.03 25.62 -33.19
C PRO A 90 48.89 26.60 -32.66
N PRO A 91 48.89 27.93 -32.92
CA PRO A 91 48.40 28.93 -31.96
C PRO A 91 46.90 29.33 -32.02
N ALA A 92 46.38 29.60 -30.82
CA ALA A 92 45.47 30.68 -30.40
C ALA A 92 44.28 31.08 -31.30
N ALA A 93 43.14 30.43 -31.07
CA ALA A 93 41.83 31.05 -31.25
C ALA A 93 41.39 31.73 -29.94
N LYS A 94 41.15 33.04 -29.97
CA LYS A 94 40.70 33.83 -28.82
C LYS A 94 39.37 33.27 -28.29
N PRO A 95 39.28 32.77 -27.04
CA PRO A 95 38.01 32.25 -26.53
C PRO A 95 37.03 33.39 -26.31
N LYS A 96 35.89 33.34 -27.00
CA LYS A 96 34.75 34.22 -26.75
C LYS A 96 34.34 34.05 -25.30
N THR A 97 34.39 35.13 -24.52
CA THR A 97 33.97 35.10 -23.11
C THR A 97 32.56 34.56 -23.02
N PRO A 98 32.37 33.44 -22.32
CA PRO A 98 31.14 32.67 -22.42
C PRO A 98 30.05 33.34 -21.56
N TRP A 99 28.87 33.50 -22.16
CA TRP A 99 27.74 34.27 -21.67
C TRP A 99 27.28 33.94 -20.23
N TRP A 100 27.56 32.73 -19.74
CA TRP A 100 27.24 32.29 -18.38
C TRP A 100 27.96 33.08 -17.28
N LYS A 101 29.10 33.74 -17.55
CA LYS A 101 29.73 34.65 -16.56
C LYS A 101 28.90 35.90 -16.28
N ARG A 102 28.05 36.34 -17.22
CA ARG A 102 27.07 37.41 -16.96
C ARG A 102 25.89 36.91 -16.11
N ALA A 103 25.47 35.67 -16.28
CA ALA A 103 24.46 35.03 -15.43
C ALA A 103 24.96 34.81 -13.98
N LEU A 104 26.22 34.40 -13.81
CA LEU A 104 26.84 34.28 -12.48
C LEU A 104 26.98 35.62 -11.74
N ARG A 105 27.04 36.75 -12.46
CA ARG A 105 27.06 38.09 -11.85
C ARG A 105 25.70 38.50 -11.28
N LEU A 106 24.60 38.00 -11.85
CA LEU A 106 23.24 38.19 -11.32
C LEU A 106 23.00 37.36 -10.05
N LEU A 107 23.63 36.19 -9.92
CA LEU A 107 23.58 35.35 -8.71
C LEU A 107 24.24 36.01 -7.48
N ARG A 108 25.04 37.07 -7.67
CA ARG A 108 25.69 37.84 -6.60
C ARG A 108 24.81 38.96 -6.02
N TYR A 109 23.59 39.18 -6.53
CA TYR A 109 22.68 40.17 -5.96
C TYR A 109 21.96 39.61 -4.72
N LYS A 110 22.06 40.35 -3.60
CA LYS A 110 21.43 40.01 -2.31
C LYS A 110 19.91 39.74 -2.41
N ILE A 111 19.27 40.37 -3.39
CA ILE A 111 17.85 40.16 -3.72
C ILE A 111 17.62 38.80 -4.38
N VAL A 112 18.48 38.39 -5.30
CA VAL A 112 18.40 37.06 -5.96
C VAL A 112 18.61 35.95 -4.94
N ARG A 113 19.57 36.10 -4.02
CA ARG A 113 19.76 35.15 -2.91
C ARG A 113 18.52 35.06 -1.99
N ARG A 114 17.88 36.20 -1.69
CA ARG A 114 16.63 36.22 -0.91
C ARG A 114 15.48 35.56 -1.66
N LEU A 115 15.33 35.81 -2.97
CA LEU A 115 14.31 35.17 -3.80
C LEU A 115 14.54 33.66 -3.92
N ILE A 116 15.79 33.20 -4.05
CA ILE A 116 16.12 31.77 -4.06
C ILE A 116 15.74 31.14 -2.72
N TYR A 117 16.06 31.76 -1.58
CA TYR A 117 15.63 31.23 -0.28
C TYR A 117 14.11 31.27 -0.09
N LEU A 118 13.43 32.30 -0.57
CA LEU A 118 11.98 32.40 -0.51
C LEU A 118 11.33 31.30 -1.35
N LEU A 119 11.85 31.06 -2.57
CA LEU A 119 11.37 30.00 -3.46
C LEU A 119 11.66 28.61 -2.87
N LEU A 120 12.85 28.39 -2.31
CA LEU A 120 13.20 27.14 -1.64
C LEU A 120 12.31 26.92 -0.40
N ALA A 121 12.06 27.96 0.39
CA ALA A 121 11.15 27.90 1.53
C ALA A 121 9.72 27.61 1.06
N LEU A 122 9.23 28.27 0.01
CA LEU A 122 7.87 28.04 -0.51
C LEU A 122 7.70 26.63 -1.08
N LEU A 123 8.78 26.01 -1.57
CA LEU A 123 8.80 24.62 -2.04
C LEU A 123 8.91 23.62 -0.88
N LEU A 124 9.64 23.96 0.18
CA LEU A 124 9.83 23.08 1.35
C LEU A 124 8.71 23.21 2.39
N ILE A 125 8.01 24.34 2.47
CA ILE A 125 6.88 24.56 3.39
C ILE A 125 5.76 23.54 3.19
N PRO A 126 5.26 23.23 1.98
CA PRO A 126 4.27 22.16 1.81
C PRO A 126 4.81 20.81 2.28
N TYR A 127 6.08 20.50 1.96
CA TYR A 127 6.73 19.26 2.40
C TYR A 127 6.94 19.19 3.92
N ALA A 128 7.17 20.33 4.59
CA ALA A 128 7.32 20.42 6.03
C ALA A 128 5.97 20.37 6.75
N ILE A 129 4.92 20.95 6.16
CA ILE A 129 3.54 20.77 6.61
C ILE A 129 3.18 19.29 6.49
N ASP A 130 3.46 18.64 5.35
CA ASP A 130 3.30 17.20 5.22
C ASP A 130 4.17 16.48 6.25
N TYR A 131 5.46 16.75 6.42
CA TYR A 131 6.29 16.02 7.40
C TYR A 131 5.83 16.17 8.87
N TYR A 132 5.41 17.36 9.29
CA TYR A 132 4.96 17.61 10.67
C TYR A 132 3.49 17.23 10.93
N PHE A 133 2.63 17.24 9.90
CA PHE A 133 1.23 16.83 9.99
C PHE A 133 0.97 15.40 9.44
N SER A 134 1.94 14.77 8.76
CA SER A 134 1.94 13.37 8.28
C SER A 134 2.62 12.41 9.25
N GLY A 135 2.41 12.64 10.55
CA GLY A 135 2.34 11.54 11.50
C GLY A 135 1.10 10.64 11.31
N GLY A 136 0.49 10.61 10.11
CA GLY A 136 -0.68 9.81 9.80
C GLY A 136 -1.48 10.28 8.58
N SER A 137 -0.89 10.30 7.38
CA SER A 137 -1.66 10.27 6.12
C SER A 137 -0.74 9.95 4.94
N GLY A 138 -0.61 8.66 4.65
CA GLY A 138 -0.01 8.21 3.39
C GLY A 138 -1.06 8.27 2.29
N SER A 139 -0.85 9.16 1.32
CA SER A 139 -1.25 9.09 -0.09
C SER A 139 -0.73 10.41 -0.70
N GLY A 140 0.38 10.48 -1.45
CA GLY A 140 0.75 9.61 -2.56
C GLY A 140 0.19 10.24 -3.83
N ASP A 141 1.01 10.97 -4.59
CA ASP A 141 0.71 11.19 -6.01
C ASP A 141 1.96 11.51 -6.85
N GLY A 142 2.04 10.85 -8.00
CA GLY A 142 2.74 11.35 -9.19
C GLY A 142 4.15 10.82 -9.48
N GLY A 143 4.29 9.55 -9.88
CA GLY A 143 5.56 9.06 -10.42
C GLY A 143 5.49 7.69 -11.10
N THR A 144 4.99 7.66 -12.34
CA THR A 144 5.17 6.67 -13.41
C THR A 144 6.00 5.42 -13.06
N GLY A 145 5.33 4.29 -12.78
CA GLY A 145 5.96 3.01 -12.50
C GLY A 145 5.08 1.84 -12.91
N THR A 146 5.61 1.04 -13.83
CA THR A 146 5.05 -0.10 -14.53
C THR A 146 4.49 -1.22 -13.63
N GLY A 147 3.29 -1.71 -13.94
CA GLY A 147 2.85 -3.11 -13.74
C GLY A 147 2.72 -3.64 -12.31
N GLY A 148 1.50 -3.64 -11.78
CA GLY A 148 1.13 -4.43 -10.59
C GLY A 148 -0.25 -4.04 -10.09
N GLY A 149 -1.25 -4.90 -10.30
CA GLY A 149 -2.60 -4.68 -9.81
C GLY A 149 -2.61 -4.53 -8.29
N VAL A 150 -3.14 -3.42 -7.80
CA VAL A 150 -3.42 -3.23 -6.37
C VAL A 150 -4.57 -4.18 -6.02
N PRO A 151 -4.50 -4.96 -4.92
CA PRO A 151 -5.64 -5.73 -4.45
C PRO A 151 -6.81 -4.77 -4.21
N VAL A 152 -7.95 -5.06 -4.83
CA VAL A 152 -9.19 -4.26 -4.79
C VAL A 152 -9.87 -4.25 -3.41
N ASP A 153 -9.21 -4.78 -2.37
CA ASP A 153 -9.78 -5.02 -1.05
C ASP A 153 -8.98 -4.33 0.08
N SER A 154 -8.59 -3.06 -0.10
CA SER A 154 -8.04 -2.30 1.03
C SER A 154 -9.17 -1.87 1.96
N VAL A 155 -9.57 -2.77 2.86
CA VAL A 155 -10.51 -2.48 3.95
C VAL A 155 -9.98 -1.23 4.68
N PRO A 156 -10.79 -0.17 4.83
CA PRO A 156 -10.32 1.05 5.47
C PRO A 156 -9.79 0.73 6.87
N VAL A 157 -8.56 1.17 7.15
CA VAL A 157 -7.90 0.94 8.43
C VAL A 157 -8.76 1.55 9.53
N LYS A 158 -9.35 0.69 10.35
CA LYS A 158 -10.22 1.09 11.45
C LYS A 158 -9.36 1.77 12.52
N SER A 159 -9.81 2.94 12.98
CA SER A 159 -9.03 3.73 13.92
C SER A 159 -8.99 3.06 15.29
N THR A 160 -7.86 3.18 16.00
CA THR A 160 -7.69 2.74 17.40
C THR A 160 -8.34 3.68 18.41
N ASN A 161 -8.90 4.81 17.96
CA ASN A 161 -9.62 5.77 18.80
C ASN A 161 -11.10 5.90 18.35
N PRO A 162 -12.08 5.79 19.25
CA PRO A 162 -13.50 5.83 18.89
C PRO A 162 -13.95 7.19 18.33
N GLN A 163 -13.39 8.31 18.80
CA GLN A 163 -13.67 9.64 18.22
C GLN A 163 -13.18 9.72 16.77
N GLN A 164 -12.00 9.14 16.50
CA GLN A 164 -11.43 9.10 15.16
C GLN A 164 -12.23 8.20 14.22
N ALA A 165 -12.75 7.07 14.71
CA ALA A 165 -13.66 6.21 13.94
C ALA A 165 -14.92 6.98 13.51
N VAL A 166 -15.58 7.69 14.45
CA VAL A 166 -16.75 8.53 14.12
C VAL A 166 -16.37 9.68 13.18
N ARG A 167 -15.22 10.34 13.40
CA ARG A 167 -14.72 11.36 12.47
C ARG A 167 -14.46 10.81 11.07
N GLY A 168 -14.10 9.53 10.96
CA GLY A 168 -14.01 8.80 9.69
C GLY A 168 -15.33 8.79 8.93
N VAL A 169 -16.45 8.56 9.61
CA VAL A 169 -17.80 8.60 9.01
C VAL A 169 -18.09 9.97 8.40
N TYR A 170 -17.86 11.05 9.16
CA TYR A 170 -18.02 12.41 8.65
C TYR A 170 -17.12 12.71 7.44
N ASN A 171 -15.88 12.19 7.45
CA ASN A 171 -14.94 12.37 6.35
C ASN A 171 -15.35 11.65 5.06
N TRP A 172 -15.90 10.44 5.16
CA TRP A 172 -16.41 9.73 3.99
C TRP A 172 -17.68 10.39 3.45
N LEU A 173 -18.63 10.73 4.32
CA LEU A 173 -19.91 11.30 3.91
C LEU A 173 -19.77 12.62 3.14
N ARG A 174 -18.75 13.42 3.40
CA ARG A 174 -18.48 14.67 2.64
C ARG A 174 -17.74 14.46 1.31
N GLY A 175 -17.17 13.27 1.10
CA GLY A 175 -16.29 12.97 -0.02
C GLY A 175 -17.07 12.64 -1.29
N PRO A 176 -16.36 12.39 -2.42
CA PRO A 176 -17.00 11.97 -3.67
C PRO A 176 -17.65 10.57 -3.58
N ASP A 177 -17.19 9.72 -2.65
CA ASP A 177 -17.66 8.34 -2.46
C ASP A 177 -18.28 8.15 -1.05
N PRO A 178 -19.45 8.74 -0.76
CA PRO A 178 -20.04 8.74 0.58
C PRO A 178 -20.40 7.33 1.10
N GLU A 179 -20.66 6.38 0.20
CA GLU A 179 -20.93 4.97 0.54
C GLU A 179 -19.78 4.28 1.28
N ARG A 180 -18.54 4.76 1.14
CA ARG A 180 -17.39 4.24 1.90
C ARG A 180 -17.50 4.48 3.40
N ALA A 181 -18.41 5.34 3.83
CA ALA A 181 -18.75 5.48 5.24
C ALA A 181 -19.26 4.15 5.82
N CYS A 182 -19.95 3.32 5.01
CA CYS A 182 -20.51 2.05 5.43
C CYS A 182 -19.43 1.03 5.81
N ASP A 183 -18.24 1.09 5.21
CA ASP A 183 -17.09 0.22 5.55
C ASP A 183 -16.63 0.35 7.02
N LEU A 184 -17.04 1.42 7.72
CA LEU A 184 -16.74 1.66 9.14
C LEU A 184 -17.75 1.00 10.09
N PHE A 185 -18.86 0.50 9.56
CA PHE A 185 -19.92 -0.16 10.32
C PHE A 185 -19.74 -1.68 10.25
N ASP A 186 -20.35 -2.38 11.20
CA ASP A 186 -20.67 -3.80 11.03
C ASP A 186 -22.07 -3.95 10.42
N PRO A 187 -22.51 -5.16 10.04
CA PRO A 187 -23.82 -5.36 9.42
C PRO A 187 -25.01 -4.83 10.26
N ALA A 188 -24.91 -4.84 11.59
CA ALA A 188 -25.97 -4.32 12.46
C ALA A 188 -25.95 -2.77 12.47
N GLY A 189 -24.76 -2.17 12.51
CA GLY A 189 -24.56 -0.74 12.37
C GLY A 189 -25.06 -0.20 11.03
N GLU A 190 -24.76 -0.87 9.92
CA GLU A 190 -25.23 -0.50 8.57
C GLU A 190 -26.76 -0.51 8.49
N SER A 191 -27.38 -1.57 9.00
CA SER A 191 -28.85 -1.68 9.03
C SER A 191 -29.49 -0.59 9.90
N GLY A 192 -28.90 -0.31 11.06
CA GLY A 192 -29.36 0.77 11.95
C GLY A 192 -29.22 2.15 11.31
N PHE A 193 -28.13 2.40 10.57
CA PHE A 193 -27.92 3.64 9.83
C PHE A 193 -28.93 3.80 8.70
N ALA A 194 -29.14 2.76 7.89
CA ALA A 194 -30.14 2.77 6.82
C ALA A 194 -31.56 3.03 7.36
N ALA A 195 -31.95 2.31 8.42
CA ALA A 195 -33.26 2.44 9.06
C ALA A 195 -33.49 3.85 9.62
N ALA A 196 -32.47 4.43 10.27
CA ALA A 196 -32.53 5.78 10.79
C ALA A 196 -32.85 6.83 9.72
N TYR A 197 -32.33 6.68 8.51
CA TYR A 197 -32.58 7.59 7.40
C TYR A 197 -33.73 7.15 6.48
N GLN A 198 -34.48 6.12 6.86
CA GLN A 198 -35.57 5.55 6.04
C GLN A 198 -35.10 5.15 4.64
N ALA A 199 -33.85 4.68 4.54
CA ALA A 199 -33.24 4.22 3.31
C ALA A 199 -33.29 2.68 3.23
N PRO A 200 -33.29 2.09 2.02
CA PRO A 200 -33.27 0.64 1.84
C PRO A 200 -31.94 0.01 2.29
N ASP A 201 -30.83 0.74 2.20
CA ASP A 201 -29.48 0.26 2.53
C ASP A 201 -28.58 1.42 3.01
N CYS A 202 -27.43 1.06 3.57
CA CYS A 202 -26.46 2.03 4.09
C CYS A 202 -25.91 2.97 3.00
N PRO A 203 -25.50 2.49 1.80
CA PRO A 203 -25.04 3.37 0.72
C PRO A 203 -26.05 4.43 0.32
N THR A 204 -27.34 4.08 0.28
CA THR A 204 -28.42 5.02 -0.06
C THR A 204 -28.62 6.05 1.06
N ALA A 205 -28.58 5.64 2.33
CA ALA A 205 -28.58 6.58 3.46
C ALA A 205 -27.36 7.52 3.40
N ALA A 206 -26.17 7.01 3.11
CA ALA A 206 -24.95 7.79 3.04
C ALA A 206 -25.03 8.89 1.96
N ARG A 207 -25.52 8.55 0.76
CA ARG A 207 -25.79 9.52 -0.30
C ARG A 207 -26.83 10.57 0.11
N GLN A 208 -27.93 10.17 0.74
CA GLN A 208 -28.94 11.13 1.24
C GLN A 208 -28.38 12.10 2.29
N VAL A 209 -27.42 11.67 3.10
CA VAL A 209 -26.73 12.56 4.04
C VAL A 209 -25.76 13.47 3.30
N HIS A 210 -24.99 12.92 2.36
CA HIS A 210 -24.08 13.68 1.51
C HIS A 210 -24.76 14.85 0.81
N ASP A 211 -25.94 14.63 0.22
CA ASP A 211 -26.71 15.65 -0.49
C ASP A 211 -27.17 16.82 0.40
N ARG A 212 -27.09 16.66 1.73
CA ARG A 212 -27.44 17.69 2.72
C ARG A 212 -26.22 18.43 3.28
N ILE A 213 -25.01 18.09 2.84
CA ILE A 213 -23.77 18.75 3.25
C ILE A 213 -23.56 19.99 2.37
N SER A 214 -23.64 21.17 2.99
CA SER A 214 -23.43 22.47 2.33
C SER A 214 -21.98 22.93 2.33
N ASP A 215 -21.18 22.49 3.31
CA ASP A 215 -19.76 22.81 3.42
C ASP A 215 -18.97 21.55 3.82
N PRO A 216 -18.38 20.84 2.84
CA PRO A 216 -17.59 19.64 3.09
C PRO A 216 -16.44 19.86 4.07
N GLY A 217 -15.78 21.01 4.03
CA GLY A 217 -14.62 21.31 4.88
C GLY A 217 -14.99 21.47 6.36
N ALA A 218 -16.10 22.17 6.62
CA ALA A 218 -16.66 22.29 7.97
C ALA A 218 -17.21 20.95 8.48
N TYR A 219 -17.84 20.16 7.61
CA TYR A 219 -18.45 18.89 7.97
C TYR A 219 -17.43 17.81 8.35
N ALA A 220 -16.24 17.86 7.75
CA ALA A 220 -15.13 16.94 8.00
C ALA A 220 -14.63 16.93 9.47
N ASN A 221 -14.87 18.03 10.19
CA ASN A 221 -14.18 18.37 11.43
C ASN A 221 -15.18 18.63 12.57
N PRO A 222 -16.00 17.63 12.95
CA PRO A 222 -16.87 17.77 14.11
C PRO A 222 -16.04 17.97 15.39
N LYS A 223 -16.50 18.86 16.25
CA LYS A 223 -15.90 19.05 17.59
C LYS A 223 -16.66 18.17 18.58
N PHE A 224 -15.93 17.52 19.47
CA PHE A 224 -16.47 16.66 20.51
C PHE A 224 -16.36 17.36 21.87
N ASP A 225 -17.44 17.43 22.62
CA ASP A 225 -17.37 17.84 24.02
C ASP A 225 -16.60 16.79 24.85
N HIS A 226 -16.11 17.20 26.02
CA HIS A 226 -15.30 16.36 26.92
C HIS A 226 -15.99 15.07 27.37
N ASN A 227 -17.32 15.04 27.39
CA ASN A 227 -18.16 13.89 27.76
C ASN A 227 -18.91 13.28 26.57
N ALA A 228 -18.50 13.60 25.33
CA ALA A 228 -19.13 13.05 24.14
C ALA A 228 -18.85 11.55 23.96
N VAL A 229 -17.78 11.04 24.57
CA VAL A 229 -17.35 9.65 24.42
C VAL A 229 -17.24 8.99 25.78
N THR A 230 -17.87 7.82 25.90
CA THR A 230 -17.77 6.94 27.07
C THR A 230 -17.25 5.59 26.60
N ILE A 231 -16.17 5.10 27.22
CA ILE A 231 -15.58 3.79 26.90
C ILE A 231 -15.78 2.88 28.11
N VAL A 232 -16.36 1.70 27.89
CA VAL A 232 -16.62 0.68 28.92
C VAL A 232 -16.17 -0.68 28.39
N GLY A 233 -14.98 -1.10 28.79
CA GLY A 233 -14.39 -2.35 28.31
C GLY A 233 -14.17 -2.33 26.78
N PRO A 234 -14.64 -3.35 26.03
CA PRO A 234 -14.51 -3.40 24.58
C PRO A 234 -15.60 -2.59 23.85
N GLU A 235 -16.44 -1.85 24.56
CA GLU A 235 -17.50 -1.03 23.96
C GLU A 235 -17.21 0.47 24.17
N ALA A 236 -17.61 1.28 23.21
CA ALA A 236 -17.62 2.73 23.31
C ALA A 236 -18.95 3.29 22.82
N GLN A 237 -19.38 4.39 23.41
CA GLN A 237 -20.53 5.15 22.97
C GLN A 237 -20.09 6.58 22.67
N VAL A 238 -20.47 7.08 21.50
CA VAL A 238 -20.24 8.46 21.06
C VAL A 238 -21.60 9.12 20.87
N LEU A 239 -21.87 10.16 21.66
CA LEU A 239 -23.14 10.86 21.67
C LEU A 239 -23.14 12.00 20.64
N GLY A 240 -23.96 11.87 19.59
CA GLY A 240 -24.07 12.90 18.54
C GLY A 240 -24.52 14.26 19.08
N CYS A 241 -25.37 14.27 20.11
CA CYS A 241 -25.85 15.49 20.76
C CYS A 241 -24.77 16.24 21.57
N ARG A 242 -23.61 15.61 21.84
CA ARG A 242 -22.40 16.25 22.43
C ARG A 242 -21.36 16.59 21.37
N MET A 243 -21.77 16.64 20.11
CA MET A 243 -20.92 17.01 18.98
C MET A 243 -21.39 18.31 18.35
N GLN A 244 -20.45 19.12 17.91
CA GLN A 244 -20.71 20.35 17.18
C GLN A 244 -20.27 20.11 15.73
N VAL A 245 -21.24 20.10 14.82
CA VAL A 245 -21.04 19.87 13.38
C VAL A 245 -21.36 21.16 12.63
N GLY A 246 -20.46 21.57 11.74
CA GLY A 246 -20.71 22.66 10.79
C GLY A 246 -20.94 22.11 9.38
N GLY A 247 -21.59 22.87 8.52
CA GLY A 247 -21.64 22.55 7.09
C GLY A 247 -22.56 21.39 6.66
N GLY A 248 -23.40 20.87 7.55
CA GLY A 248 -24.31 19.77 7.21
C GLY A 248 -25.14 19.28 8.40
N PRO A 249 -25.89 18.18 8.23
CA PRO A 249 -26.75 17.63 9.28
C PRO A 249 -25.95 16.99 10.42
N LEU A 250 -26.38 17.20 11.67
CA LEU A 250 -25.82 16.48 12.80
C LEU A 250 -26.19 14.99 12.70
N LEU A 251 -25.20 14.10 12.82
CA LEU A 251 -25.46 12.66 12.93
C LEU A 251 -25.88 12.28 14.35
N GLY A 252 -26.50 11.12 14.48
CA GLY A 252 -26.96 10.56 15.74
C GLY A 252 -25.85 10.01 16.63
N SER A 253 -26.22 9.09 17.52
CA SER A 253 -25.29 8.44 18.43
C SER A 253 -24.75 7.13 17.83
N PHE A 254 -23.49 6.85 18.12
CA PHE A 254 -22.77 5.66 17.66
C PHE A 254 -22.44 4.76 18.84
N LYS A 255 -22.74 3.48 18.73
CA LYS A 255 -22.13 2.44 19.56
C LYS A 255 -21.01 1.80 18.75
N LEU A 256 -19.85 1.63 19.37
CA LEU A 256 -18.68 1.04 18.76
C LEU A 256 -18.22 -0.17 19.57
N THR A 257 -17.71 -1.16 18.87
CA THR A 257 -17.10 -2.35 19.46
C THR A 257 -15.63 -2.41 19.03
N GLN A 258 -14.74 -2.66 19.98
CA GLN A 258 -13.33 -2.86 19.73
C GLN A 258 -13.10 -4.23 19.11
N GLN A 259 -12.36 -4.26 18.01
CA GLN A 259 -11.98 -5.46 17.28
C GLN A 259 -10.66 -6.04 17.84
N PRO A 260 -10.34 -7.31 17.53
CA PRO A 260 -9.11 -7.96 18.03
C PRO A 260 -7.80 -7.27 17.63
N ASP A 261 -7.81 -6.51 16.52
CA ASP A 261 -6.69 -5.69 16.04
C ASP A 261 -6.56 -4.34 16.77
N GLY A 262 -7.47 -4.06 17.71
CA GLY A 262 -7.54 -2.81 18.47
C GLY A 262 -8.32 -1.70 17.76
N GLY A 263 -8.81 -1.91 16.54
CA GLY A 263 -9.62 -0.96 15.79
C GLY A 263 -11.07 -0.89 16.30
N TRP A 264 -11.73 0.25 16.11
CA TRP A 264 -13.14 0.41 16.47
C TRP A 264 -14.05 0.26 15.24
N THR A 265 -15.08 -0.57 15.35
CA THR A 265 -16.16 -0.71 14.34
C THR A 265 -17.45 -0.18 14.93
N ILE A 266 -18.29 0.49 14.12
CA ILE A 266 -19.60 0.97 14.55
C ILE A 266 -20.59 -0.18 14.51
N SER A 267 -21.06 -0.61 15.70
CA SER A 267 -21.94 -1.75 15.87
C SER A 267 -23.41 -1.40 16.03
N ALA A 268 -23.73 -0.13 16.32
CA ALA A 268 -25.08 0.36 16.27
C ALA A 268 -25.13 1.88 16.00
N TYR A 269 -26.23 2.32 15.40
CA TYR A 269 -26.52 3.72 15.12
C TYR A 269 -27.95 4.07 15.55
N ALA A 270 -28.13 5.26 16.13
CA ALA A 270 -29.44 5.78 16.49
C ALA A 270 -29.55 7.28 16.16
N LEU A 271 -30.57 7.67 15.40
CA LEU A 271 -30.77 9.08 14.97
C LEU A 271 -31.23 10.00 16.12
N GLN A 272 -31.85 9.46 17.17
CA GLN A 272 -32.40 10.23 18.29
C GLN A 272 -31.39 10.40 19.45
N ALA A 273 -31.34 11.53 20.17
CA ALA A 273 -32.11 12.77 20.07
C ALA A 273 -31.17 13.98 20.15
N ALA A 274 -31.61 15.10 19.57
CA ALA A 274 -31.00 16.42 19.67
C ALA A 274 -30.78 16.95 21.11
N SER A 275 -31.13 16.15 22.12
CA SER A 275 -30.92 16.41 23.54
C SER A 275 -30.22 15.23 24.20
N CYS A 276 -29.04 15.47 24.77
CA CYS A 276 -28.45 14.56 25.75
C CYS A 276 -29.13 14.83 27.11
N GLY A 277 -30.34 14.31 27.30
CA GLY A 277 -31.16 14.49 28.51
C GLY A 277 -31.43 13.17 29.19
#